data_AF-A0A943LTA2-F1
#
_entry.id   AF-A0A943LTA2-F1
#
_cell.length_a   1.000
_cell.length_b   1.000
_cell.length_c   1.000
_cell.angle_alpha   90.00
_cell.angle_beta   90.00
_cell.angle_gamma   90.00
#
_symmetry.space_group_name_H-M   'P 1'
#
loop_
_entity.id
_entity.type
_entity.pdbx_description
1 polymer ?
#
loop_
_entity_poly.entity_id
_entity_poly.type
_entity_poly.pdbx_seq_one_letter_code
_entity_poly.pdbx_strand_id
1 'polypeptide(L)' 'MTKDQRRSQTKKALLDALVICLKDQDFNDITTIRLVQTAGISRSSFYTHYKDKYE' A
#
# COMPACT_ATOMS: atom_id res chain seq x y z
N MET A 1 13.62 14.06 -8.08
CA MET A 1 12.79 12.90 -8.48
C MET A 1 11.57 13.39 -9.21
N THR A 2 11.22 12.77 -10.34
CA THR A 2 10.02 13.13 -11.11
C THR A 2 8.77 12.58 -10.43
N LYS A 3 7.59 13.14 -10.77
CA LYS A 3 6.30 12.71 -10.20
C LYS A 3 6.03 11.22 -10.48
N ASP A 4 6.42 10.73 -11.65
CA ASP A 4 6.30 9.32 -12.04
C ASP A 4 7.19 8.39 -11.21
N GLN A 5 8.42 8.80 -10.90
CA GLN A 5 9.30 8.01 -10.03
C GLN A 5 8.71 7.83 -8.64
N ARG A 6 8.12 8.90 -8.07
CA ARG A 6 7.47 8.84 -6.75
C ARG A 6 6.25 7.91 -6.77
N ARG A 7 5.42 7.98 -7.81
CA ARG A 7 4.25 7.10 -7.98
C ARG A 7 4.66 5.62 -8.09
N SER A 8 5.69 5.31 -8.86
CA SER A 8 6.20 3.95 -9.01
C SER A 8 6.73 3.38 -7.69
N GLN A 9 7.47 4.20 -6.92
CA GLN A 9 7.98 3.78 -5.61
C GLN A 9 6.86 3.51 -4.60
N THR A 10 5.84 4.38 -4.52
CA THR A 10 4.69 4.16 -3.64
C THR A 10 3.96 2.87 -4.00
N LYS A 11 3.77 2.59 -5.30
CA LYS A 11 3.14 1.34 -5.77
C LYS A 11 3.96 0.12 -5.35
N LYS A 12 5.28 0.16 -5.52
CA LYS A 12 6.17 -0.92 -5.09
C LYS A 12 6.08 -1.17 -3.58
N ALA A 13 6.16 -0.10 -2.77
CA ALA A 13 6.07 -0.19 -1.32
C ALA A 13 4.75 -0.81 -0.85
N LEU A 14 3.63 -0.48 -1.52
CA LEU A 14 2.32 -1.08 -1.21
C LEU A 14 2.23 -2.56 -1.56
N LEU A 15 2.82 -2.98 -2.69
CA LEU A 15 2.86 -4.40 -3.06
C LEU A 15 3.74 -5.21 -2.09
N ASP A 16 4.91 -4.68 -1.72
CA ASP A 16 5.80 -5.32 -0.75
C ASP A 16 5.10 -5.45 0.62
N ALA A 17 4.40 -4.41 1.04
CA ALA A 17 3.61 -4.41 2.27
C ALA A 17 2.45 -5.41 2.25
N LEU A 18 1.77 -5.57 1.11
CA LEU A 18 0.70 -6.54 0.93
C LEU A 18 1.24 -7.96 1.09
N VAL A 19 2.37 -8.28 0.45
CA VAL A 19 3.04 -9.58 0.57
C VAL A 19 3.45 -9.87 2.02
N ILE A 20 3.91 -8.87 2.76
CA ILE A 20 4.22 -9.03 4.19
C ILE A 20 2.95 -9.33 4.98
N CYS A 21 1.87 -8.56 4.79
CA CYS A 21 0.64 -8.76 5.55
C CYS A 21 -0.01 -10.12 5.27
N LEU A 22 0.04 -10.60 4.03
CA LEU A 22 -0.50 -11.90 3.62
C LEU A 22 0.22 -13.10 4.26
N LYS A 23 1.40 -12.90 4.85
CA LYS A 23 2.07 -13.97 5.62
C LYS A 23 1.43 -14.22 6.98
N ASP A 24 0.78 -13.19 7.53
CA ASP A 24 0.27 -13.20 8.91
C ASP A 24 -1.26 -13.26 9.00
N GLN A 25 -1.99 -12.84 7.96
CA GLN A 25 -3.45 -12.78 7.95
C GLN A 25 -4.05 -12.93 6.55
N ASP A 26 -5.31 -13.34 6.48
CA ASP A 26 -6.06 -13.42 5.22
C ASP A 26 -6.25 -12.04 4.58
N PHE A 27 -6.32 -12.01 3.25
CA PHE A 27 -6.52 -10.77 2.50
C PHE A 27 -7.74 -9.96 2.96
N ASN A 28 -8.82 -10.65 3.36
CA ASN A 28 -10.05 -10.02 3.82
C ASN A 28 -9.86 -9.28 5.15
N ASP A 29 -8.90 -9.69 5.98
CA ASP A 29 -8.60 -9.07 7.26
C ASP A 29 -7.58 -7.92 7.14
N ILE A 30 -6.81 -7.89 6.05
CA ILE A 30 -5.87 -6.79 5.79
C ILE A 30 -6.67 -5.49 5.63
N THR A 31 -6.43 -4.54 6.53
CA THR A 31 -7.01 -3.19 6.45
C THR A 31 -6.09 -2.25 5.68
N THR A 32 -6.64 -1.22 5.04
CA THR A 32 -5.86 -0.14 4.44
C THR A 32 -4.92 0.51 5.46
N ILE A 33 -5.34 0.63 6.72
CA ILE A 33 -4.52 1.19 7.82
C ILE A 33 -3.26 0.34 8.02
N ARG A 34 -3.42 -0.97 8.16
CA ARG A 34 -2.28 -1.89 8.33
C ARG A 34 -1.37 -1.85 7.11
N LEU A 35 -1.95 -1.85 5.91
CA LEU A 35 -1.20 -1.83 4.67
C LEU A 35 -0.31 -0.59 4.54
N VAL A 36 -0.86 0.60 4.80
CA VAL A 36 -0.09 1.85 4.69
C VAL A 36 0.96 2.00 5.79
N GLN A 37 0.69 1.47 7.00
CA GLN A 37 1.67 1.41 8.09
C GLN A 37 2.85 0.52 7.71
N THR A 38 2.58 -0.68 7.19
CA THR A 38 3.63 -1.60 6.73
C THR A 38 4.42 -1.03 5.56
N ALA A 39 3.77 -0.32 4.63
CA ALA A 39 4.42 0.32 3.48
C ALA A 39 5.21 1.58 3.85
N GLY A 40 5.06 2.12 5.07
CA GLY A 40 5.71 3.35 5.49
C GLY A 40 5.21 4.60 4.75
N ILE A 41 3.94 4.62 4.33
CA ILE A 41 3.34 5.75 3.61
C ILE A 41 2.12 6.31 4.35
N SER A 42 1.70 7.53 3.99
CA SER A 42 0.46 8.10 4.53
C SER A 42 -0.77 7.52 3.82
N ARG A 43 -1.92 7.51 4.54
CA ARG A 43 -3.24 7.20 3.95
C ARG A 43 -3.55 8.09 2.75
N SER A 44 -3.23 9.38 2.84
CA SER A 44 -3.41 10.31 1.73
C SER A 44 -2.63 9.88 0.49
N SER A 45 -1.40 9.38 0.65
CA SER A 45 -0.59 8.87 -0.46
C SER A 45 -1.20 7.61 -1.07
N PHE A 46 -1.79 6.72 -0.26
CA PHE A 46 -2.51 5.54 -0.75
C PHE A 46 -3.70 5.94 -1.64
N TYR A 47 -4.52 6.88 -1.17
CA TYR A 47 -5.70 7.34 -1.91
C TYR A 47 -5.40 8.11 -3.20
N THR A 48 -4.13 8.48 -3.45
CA THR A 48 -3.72 8.99 -4.77
C THR A 48 -3.55 7.89 -5.83
N HIS A 49 -3.58 6.62 -5.42
CA HIS A 49 -3.33 5.47 -6.29
C HIS A 49 -4.49 4.47 -6.30
N TYR A 50 -5.16 4.30 -5.17
CA TYR A 50 -6.19 3.28 -4.96
C TYR A 50 -7.35 3.84 -4.16
N LYS A 51 -8.61 3.54 -4.53
CA LYS A 51 -9.76 3.94 -3.70
C LYS A 51 -9.90 3.08 -2.45
N ASP A 52 -9.52 1.82 -2.53
CA ASP A 52 -9.51 0.86 -1.42
C ASP A 52 -8.54 -0.29 -1.73
N LYS A 53 -8.56 -1.36 -0.92
CA LYS A 53 -7.65 -2.51 -1.07
C LYS A 53 -7.98 -3.44 -2.25
N TYR A 54 -9.10 -3.24 -2.94
CA TYR A 54 -9.58 -4.07 -4.06
C TYR A 54 -9.25 -3.50 -5.44
N GLU A 55 -8.82 -2.24 -5.55
CA GLU A 55 -8.26 -1.63 -6.77
C GLU A 55 -6.73 -1.81 -6.86
#